data_AF-A0A2E7BSW4-F1
#
_entry.id   AF-A0A2E7BSW4-F1
#
_cell.length_a   1.000
_cell.length_b   1.000
_cell.length_c   1.000
_cell.angle_alpha   90.00
_cell.angle_beta   90.00
_cell.angle_gamma   90.00
#
_symmetry.space_group_name_H-M   'P 1'
#
loop_
_entity.id
_entity.type
_entity.pdbx_description
1 polymer ?
#
loop_
_entity_poly.entity_id
_entity_poly.type
_entity_poly.pdbx_seq_one_letter_code
_entity_poly.pdbx_strand_id
1 'polypeptide(L)'
;MLIRPFAAILFLTLSWSQPAAATGKHDDSHGKIFEVLKEVDGLPIWMGLYMQGHKVGYFTSNVVDEQASSAPTVTMTTKMIFVVRSGDEVIRQETTAREIFDRRPPFRLRSLTEETMQKGQVERLRIRRVDGPTAYVAEIIQGGESRTEKLELDYRLAHAFSHDLWLRGHPKPGARHRTYSFDSSKLRMVEDELRFKRRVTQMVQGVTTTYSVYDHTFDLKSSDRMTGEMMVLPDGTPLKLSIGGLVEGRLEYEALAKQLDKPQDLFVNNLVAVDGRIGDPRYVSQLVLEVDQALGAQLADGPGQRVLPLPEGRGFRVELNSKHRRDVRVKASERQEALEATLMIPARDSRVIALAKEAVGDAQGPEEQVKRLVRFVSDYVEDHSSIEPLTVMDVIAGKKGDCTEHSMLFAALARAIGIPTREVSGLVYGQNIDGAQAAFGGHAWNEVAVGGYWWPIDATWNETVINATHIRFSSANELATMAQLPKAKLRVIKVVPAAPKQPLPTQDIWDAIFKELE
;
A
#
# COMPACT_ATOMS: atom_id res chain seq x y z
N MET A 1 -31.08 -12.74 -3.10
CA MET A 1 -31.51 -12.49 -1.70
C MET A 1 -30.32 -12.30 -0.73
N LEU A 2 -29.11 -12.83 -1.02
CA LEU A 2 -27.91 -12.69 -0.18
C LEU A 2 -27.15 -11.35 -0.29
N ILE A 3 -27.35 -10.50 -1.30
CA ILE A 3 -26.52 -9.28 -1.48
C ILE A 3 -26.86 -8.18 -0.46
N ARG A 4 -28.14 -8.00 -0.14
CA ARG A 4 -28.63 -6.99 0.81
C ARG A 4 -28.07 -7.13 2.24
N PRO A 5 -28.05 -8.33 2.88
CA PRO A 5 -27.45 -8.46 4.20
C PRO A 5 -25.94 -8.20 4.17
N PHE A 6 -25.22 -8.71 3.16
CA PHE A 6 -23.77 -8.56 3.04
C PHE A 6 -23.31 -7.11 2.83
N ALA A 7 -24.02 -6.35 2.01
CA ALA A 7 -23.71 -4.94 1.78
C ALA A 7 -23.85 -4.10 3.06
N ALA A 8 -24.93 -4.28 3.83
CA ALA A 8 -25.11 -3.57 5.10
C ALA A 8 -24.03 -3.95 6.14
N ILE A 9 -23.61 -5.21 6.17
CA ILE A 9 -22.50 -5.67 7.04
C ILE A 9 -21.19 -5.00 6.64
N LEU A 10 -20.88 -4.99 5.34
CA LEU A 10 -19.66 -4.35 4.82
C LEU A 10 -19.64 -2.86 5.16
N PHE A 11 -20.79 -2.20 5.04
CA PHE A 11 -20.94 -0.77 5.31
C PHE A 11 -20.67 -0.43 6.78
N LEU A 12 -21.16 -1.25 7.71
CA LEU A 12 -20.88 -1.14 9.16
C LEU A 12 -19.39 -1.38 9.48
N THR A 13 -18.77 -2.32 8.77
CA THR A 13 -17.36 -2.68 8.97
C THR A 13 -16.38 -1.79 8.22
N LEU A 14 -16.83 -0.94 7.29
CA LEU A 14 -15.97 -0.11 6.43
C LEU A 14 -16.13 1.39 6.70
N SER A 15 -17.08 1.83 7.51
CA SER A 15 -17.16 3.20 8.02
C SER A 15 -15.99 3.51 8.98
N TRP A 16 -14.82 3.82 8.42
CA TRP A 16 -13.60 4.20 9.15
C TRP A 16 -13.14 5.60 8.75
N SER A 17 -12.29 6.19 9.56
CA SER A 17 -11.58 7.44 9.26
C SER A 17 -10.07 7.21 9.09
N GLN A 18 -9.38 8.19 8.51
CA GLN A 18 -7.94 8.11 8.21
C GLN A 18 -7.03 8.25 9.46
N PRO A 19 -5.73 7.91 9.34
CA PRO A 19 -4.77 8.05 10.43
C PRO A 19 -3.80 9.25 10.42
N ALA A 20 -3.21 9.52 11.59
CA ALA A 20 -1.83 9.93 11.83
C ALA A 20 -1.43 9.85 13.34
N ALA A 21 -0.24 10.34 13.67
CA ALA A 21 0.57 9.90 14.82
C ALA A 21 0.02 10.33 16.20
N ALA A 22 0.01 9.41 17.17
CA ALA A 22 -0.53 9.68 18.52
C ALA A 22 0.40 9.32 19.67
N THR A 23 0.02 9.81 20.86
CA THR A 23 0.41 9.24 22.16
C THR A 23 -0.82 8.74 22.95
N GLY A 24 -0.84 7.43 23.21
CA GLY A 24 -1.26 6.70 24.42
C GLY A 24 -2.62 6.91 25.14
N LYS A 25 -3.39 5.80 25.23
CA LYS A 25 -4.56 5.45 26.12
C LYS A 25 -5.97 5.94 25.73
N HIS A 26 -6.96 5.05 25.85
CA HIS A 26 -8.40 5.35 25.70
C HIS A 26 -8.79 6.50 26.63
N ASP A 27 -8.96 7.66 26.01
CA ASP A 27 -9.31 8.90 26.67
C ASP A 27 -10.24 9.62 25.70
N ASP A 28 -11.52 9.71 26.07
CA ASP A 28 -12.53 10.61 25.48
C ASP A 28 -12.06 12.10 25.55
N SER A 29 -10.83 12.37 26.01
CA SER A 29 -10.13 13.63 25.86
C SER A 29 -10.37 14.23 24.47
N HIS A 30 -11.05 15.37 24.51
CA HIS A 30 -11.35 16.19 23.35
C HIS A 30 -10.14 16.39 22.42
N GLY A 31 -8.91 16.36 22.95
CA GLY A 31 -7.67 16.51 22.18
C GLY A 31 -7.48 15.46 21.09
N LYS A 32 -7.71 14.16 21.38
CA LYS A 32 -7.37 13.08 20.43
C LYS A 32 -8.29 13.03 19.22
N ILE A 33 -9.57 13.34 19.42
CA ILE A 33 -10.52 13.43 18.31
C ILE A 33 -10.12 14.56 17.35
N PHE A 34 -9.65 15.70 17.87
CA PHE A 34 -9.18 16.79 17.01
C PHE A 34 -7.85 16.49 16.32
N GLU A 35 -6.97 15.70 16.92
CA GLU A 35 -5.77 15.18 16.25
C GLU A 35 -6.15 14.33 15.05
N VAL A 36 -7.07 13.37 15.24
CA VAL A 36 -7.63 12.58 14.13
C VAL A 36 -8.22 13.51 13.07
N LEU A 37 -9.11 14.43 13.44
CA LEU A 37 -9.80 15.31 12.48
C LEU A 37 -8.83 16.10 11.57
N LYS A 38 -7.71 16.61 12.10
CA LYS A 38 -6.72 17.36 11.31
C LYS A 38 -6.10 16.56 10.18
N GLU A 39 -6.08 15.24 10.30
CA GLU A 39 -5.37 14.34 9.40
C GLU A 39 -6.31 13.66 8.41
N VAL A 40 -7.62 13.62 8.73
CA VAL A 40 -8.63 12.96 7.91
C VAL A 40 -9.50 13.93 7.13
N ASP A 41 -9.50 15.21 7.50
CA ASP A 41 -10.37 16.24 6.92
C ASP A 41 -10.12 16.43 5.42
N GLY A 42 -11.15 16.16 4.61
CA GLY A 42 -11.12 16.29 3.16
C GLY A 42 -10.31 15.21 2.43
N LEU A 43 -9.85 14.17 3.12
CA LEU A 43 -9.03 13.10 2.55
C LEU A 43 -9.83 11.79 2.47
N PRO A 44 -10.43 11.45 1.31
CA PRO A 44 -11.23 10.25 1.17
C PRO A 44 -10.36 8.98 1.13
N ILE A 45 -10.78 7.93 1.84
CA ILE A 45 -10.27 6.57 1.62
C ILE A 45 -11.05 5.95 0.48
N TRP A 46 -10.35 5.24 -0.40
CA TRP A 46 -10.96 4.42 -1.44
C TRP A 46 -10.52 2.97 -1.27
N MET A 47 -11.46 2.05 -1.45
CA MET A 47 -11.18 0.63 -1.43
C MET A 47 -11.89 -0.08 -2.56
N GLY A 48 -11.19 -0.91 -3.32
CA GLY A 48 -11.81 -1.89 -4.19
C GLY A 48 -12.42 -3.03 -3.36
N LEU A 49 -13.63 -3.46 -3.72
CA LEU A 49 -14.31 -4.57 -3.08
C LEU A 49 -14.20 -5.81 -3.95
N TYR A 50 -13.84 -6.93 -3.32
CA TYR A 50 -13.53 -8.19 -3.99
C TYR A 50 -14.33 -9.34 -3.39
N MET A 51 -14.75 -10.28 -4.23
CA MET A 51 -15.29 -11.58 -3.83
C MET A 51 -14.58 -12.66 -4.62
N GLN A 52 -14.01 -13.65 -3.93
CA GLN A 52 -13.28 -14.75 -4.58
C GLN A 52 -12.25 -14.24 -5.61
N GLY A 53 -11.52 -13.18 -5.26
CA GLY A 53 -10.52 -12.54 -6.12
C GLY A 53 -11.06 -11.65 -7.25
N HIS A 54 -12.37 -11.67 -7.51
CA HIS A 54 -12.99 -10.81 -8.52
C HIS A 54 -13.42 -9.49 -7.92
N LYS A 55 -13.13 -8.40 -8.61
CA LYS A 55 -13.59 -7.08 -8.19
C LYS A 55 -15.09 -6.96 -8.44
N VAL A 56 -15.83 -6.68 -7.37
CA VAL A 56 -17.29 -6.60 -7.35
C VAL A 56 -17.77 -5.22 -6.93
N GLY A 57 -16.89 -4.25 -6.72
CA GLY A 57 -17.34 -2.95 -6.24
C GLY A 57 -16.24 -2.05 -5.75
N TYR A 58 -16.66 -0.99 -5.08
CA TYR A 58 -15.78 -0.14 -4.30
C TYR A 58 -16.49 0.43 -3.09
N PHE A 59 -15.70 0.86 -2.13
CA PHE A 59 -16.11 1.60 -0.96
C PHE A 59 -15.29 2.90 -0.89
N THR A 60 -15.90 3.97 -0.41
CA THR A 60 -15.21 5.20 -0.05
C THR A 60 -15.79 5.80 1.22
N SER A 61 -14.92 6.40 2.02
CA SER A 61 -15.25 7.14 3.24
C SER A 61 -14.55 8.49 3.19
N ASN A 62 -15.27 9.57 3.47
CA ASN A 62 -14.73 10.92 3.57
C ASN A 62 -15.20 11.57 4.87
N VAL A 63 -14.31 12.30 5.52
CA VAL A 63 -14.58 13.07 6.73
C VAL A 63 -14.38 14.54 6.43
N VAL A 64 -15.28 15.40 6.89
CA VAL A 64 -15.17 16.85 6.75
C VAL A 64 -15.39 17.52 8.11
N ASP A 65 -14.42 18.32 8.57
CA ASP A 65 -14.51 19.15 9.78
C ASP A 65 -15.01 20.56 9.44
N GLU A 66 -16.33 20.78 9.50
CA GLU A 66 -16.95 22.06 9.15
C GLU A 66 -16.89 23.06 10.32
N GLN A 67 -15.85 23.91 10.31
CA GLN A 67 -15.58 24.89 11.37
C GLN A 67 -16.28 26.24 11.17
N ALA A 68 -16.52 26.66 9.92
CA ALA A 68 -16.98 28.01 9.58
C ALA A 68 -18.49 28.25 9.80
N SER A 69 -19.23 27.26 10.29
CA SER A 69 -20.68 27.33 10.51
C SER A 69 -21.03 27.89 11.89
N SER A 70 -22.20 28.53 12.02
CA SER A 70 -22.78 28.94 13.31
C SER A 70 -23.04 27.77 14.26
N ALA A 71 -23.14 26.55 13.70
CA ALA A 71 -23.27 25.31 14.44
C ALA A 71 -22.30 24.26 13.86
N PRO A 72 -21.00 24.31 14.22
CA PRO A 72 -19.96 23.50 13.59
C PRO A 72 -20.19 22.00 13.78
N THR A 73 -19.81 21.23 12.77
CA THR A 73 -20.10 19.79 12.66
C THR A 73 -18.93 19.02 12.08
N VAL A 74 -18.90 17.72 12.39
CA VAL A 74 -18.09 16.75 11.65
C VAL A 74 -19.05 15.93 10.80
N THR A 75 -18.82 15.91 9.48
CA THR A 75 -19.61 15.11 8.54
C THR A 75 -18.79 13.91 8.10
N MET A 76 -19.30 12.70 8.30
CA MET A 76 -18.75 11.48 7.70
C MET A 76 -19.68 11.05 6.56
N THR A 77 -19.12 10.89 5.36
CA THR A 77 -19.86 10.41 4.18
C THR A 77 -19.23 9.11 3.71
N THR A 78 -20.02 8.05 3.67
CA THR A 78 -19.61 6.75 3.16
C THR A 78 -20.43 6.40 1.93
N LYS A 79 -19.78 5.80 0.95
CA LYS A 79 -20.42 5.32 -0.27
C LYS A 79 -19.85 3.96 -0.62
N MET A 80 -20.75 3.05 -0.91
CA MET A 80 -20.40 1.70 -1.31
C MET A 80 -21.20 1.32 -2.55
N ILE A 81 -20.50 0.80 -3.54
CA ILE A 81 -21.10 0.24 -4.74
C ILE A 81 -20.74 -1.23 -4.81
N PHE A 82 -21.74 -2.07 -5.00
CA PHE A 82 -21.60 -3.51 -5.16
C PHE A 82 -22.28 -3.93 -6.46
N VAL A 83 -21.59 -4.73 -7.27
CA VAL A 83 -22.00 -5.24 -8.56
C VAL A 83 -21.68 -6.73 -8.59
N VAL A 84 -22.72 -7.55 -8.52
CA VAL A 84 -22.59 -9.01 -8.55
C VAL A 84 -23.28 -9.54 -9.79
N ARG A 85 -22.62 -10.46 -10.48
CA ARG A 85 -23.22 -11.23 -11.57
C ARG A 85 -23.74 -12.56 -11.01
N SER A 86 -24.99 -12.88 -11.29
CA SER A 86 -25.61 -14.15 -10.90
C SER A 86 -26.34 -14.72 -12.11
N GLY A 87 -25.71 -15.66 -12.83
CA GLY A 87 -26.17 -16.06 -14.15
C GLY A 87 -26.09 -14.89 -15.14
N ASP A 88 -27.17 -14.65 -15.88
CA ASP A 88 -27.28 -13.53 -16.83
C ASP A 88 -27.67 -12.20 -16.15
N GLU A 89 -28.03 -12.22 -14.87
CA GLU A 89 -28.47 -11.02 -14.15
C GLU A 89 -27.29 -10.28 -13.51
N VAL A 90 -27.20 -8.97 -13.76
CA VAL A 90 -26.28 -8.05 -13.08
C VAL A 90 -27.04 -7.31 -11.99
N ILE A 91 -26.70 -7.60 -10.74
CA ILE A 91 -27.29 -6.93 -9.58
C ILE A 91 -26.34 -5.83 -9.13
N ARG A 92 -26.74 -4.58 -9.35
CA ARG A 92 -26.07 -3.40 -8.81
C ARG A 92 -26.82 -2.89 -7.58
N GLN A 93 -26.09 -2.70 -6.49
CA GLN A 93 -26.53 -2.05 -5.28
C GLN A 93 -25.60 -0.88 -4.97
N GLU A 94 -26.18 0.27 -4.64
CA GLU A 94 -25.46 1.45 -4.19
C GLU A 94 -26.00 1.84 -2.82
N THR A 95 -25.12 1.92 -1.83
CA THR A 95 -25.46 2.37 -0.48
C THR A 95 -24.64 3.61 -0.18
N THR A 96 -25.30 4.66 0.25
CA THR A 96 -24.66 5.90 0.72
C THR A 96 -25.14 6.20 2.12
N ALA A 97 -24.25 6.70 2.97
CA ALA A 97 -24.65 7.23 4.25
C ALA A 97 -23.91 8.53 4.56
N ARG A 98 -24.60 9.36 5.32
CA ARG A 98 -24.10 10.62 5.83
C ARG A 98 -24.42 10.71 7.30
N GLU A 99 -23.38 10.71 8.12
CA GLU A 99 -23.46 10.92 9.56
C GLU A 99 -22.95 12.31 9.88
N ILE A 100 -23.70 13.06 10.67
CA ILE A 100 -23.34 14.42 11.07
C ILE A 100 -23.25 14.42 12.60
N PHE A 101 -22.10 14.78 13.13
CA PHE A 101 -21.83 14.87 14.56
C PHE A 101 -21.70 16.32 15.00
N ASP A 102 -22.05 16.60 16.25
CA ASP A 102 -21.62 17.83 16.91
C ASP A 102 -20.09 17.90 16.89
N ARG A 103 -19.54 19.07 16.53
CA ARG A 103 -18.10 19.33 16.72
C ARG A 103 -17.74 19.68 18.18
N ARG A 104 -18.75 19.89 19.02
CA ARG A 104 -18.56 20.15 20.45
C ARG A 104 -18.67 18.84 21.22
N PRO A 105 -17.85 18.66 22.26
CA PRO A 105 -17.97 17.49 23.09
C PRO A 105 -19.37 17.30 23.70
N PRO A 106 -19.81 16.05 23.87
CA PRO A 106 -19.06 14.82 23.61
C PRO A 106 -19.28 14.27 22.19
N PHE A 107 -19.39 15.16 21.19
CA PHE A 107 -19.43 14.83 19.76
C PHE A 107 -20.56 13.89 19.38
N ARG A 108 -21.76 14.14 19.89
CA ARG A 108 -22.93 13.28 19.65
C ARG A 108 -23.42 13.37 18.22
N LEU A 109 -23.99 12.28 17.72
CA LEU A 109 -24.73 12.28 16.46
C LEU A 109 -25.82 13.38 16.49
N ARG A 110 -25.91 14.16 15.42
CA ARG A 110 -27.04 15.05 15.13
C ARG A 110 -28.04 14.36 14.22
N SER A 111 -27.53 13.75 13.15
CA SER A 111 -28.34 13.05 12.18
C SER A 111 -27.56 12.01 11.41
N LEU A 112 -28.25 10.96 11.00
CA LEU A 112 -27.78 9.97 10.03
C LEU A 112 -28.79 9.88 8.89
N THR A 113 -28.31 9.86 7.66
CA THR A 113 -29.12 9.46 6.50
C THR A 113 -28.42 8.34 5.80
N GLU A 114 -29.10 7.22 5.60
CA GLU A 114 -28.62 6.09 4.79
C GLU A 114 -29.61 5.88 3.64
N GLU A 115 -29.09 5.74 2.43
CA GLU A 115 -29.87 5.43 1.23
C GLU A 115 -29.27 4.21 0.54
N THR A 116 -30.10 3.20 0.30
CA THR A 116 -29.75 2.02 -0.47
C THR A 116 -30.59 1.96 -1.74
N MET A 117 -29.94 2.02 -2.90
CA MET A 117 -30.55 1.90 -4.21
C MET A 117 -30.22 0.55 -4.84
N GLN A 118 -31.25 -0.17 -5.30
CA GLN A 118 -31.12 -1.44 -6.00
C GLN A 118 -32.27 -1.63 -6.98
N LYS A 119 -31.98 -1.98 -8.24
CA LYS A 119 -33.00 -2.19 -9.31
C LYS A 119 -34.03 -1.05 -9.41
N GLY A 120 -33.59 0.20 -9.24
CA GLY A 120 -34.45 1.39 -9.28
C GLY A 120 -35.32 1.62 -8.03
N GLN A 121 -35.33 0.70 -7.07
CA GLN A 121 -35.93 0.91 -5.76
C GLN A 121 -34.94 1.62 -4.85
N VAL A 122 -35.46 2.56 -4.04
CA VAL A 122 -34.69 3.30 -3.04
C VAL A 122 -35.27 3.02 -1.66
N GLU A 123 -34.44 2.51 -0.78
CA GLU A 123 -34.71 2.39 0.65
C GLU A 123 -33.94 3.50 1.37
N ARG A 124 -34.57 4.15 2.35
CA ARG A 124 -33.97 5.27 3.07
C ARG A 124 -34.21 5.15 4.57
N LEU A 125 -33.17 5.37 5.35
CA LEU A 125 -33.22 5.53 6.80
C LEU A 125 -32.78 6.96 7.12
N ARG A 126 -33.56 7.68 7.92
CA ARG A 126 -33.21 8.99 8.47
C ARG A 126 -33.32 8.96 9.98
N ILE A 127 -32.23 9.21 10.67
CA ILE A 127 -32.20 9.35 12.12
C ILE A 127 -31.92 10.81 12.44
N ARG A 128 -32.72 11.41 13.33
CA ARG A 128 -32.55 12.80 13.78
C ARG A 128 -32.65 12.86 15.29
N ARG A 129 -31.73 13.57 15.93
CA ARG A 129 -31.79 13.85 17.37
C ARG A 129 -32.97 14.78 17.66
N VAL A 130 -33.70 14.50 18.73
CA VAL A 130 -34.88 15.25 19.17
C VAL A 130 -34.68 15.76 20.61
N ASP A 131 -35.68 15.58 21.48
CA ASP A 131 -35.71 16.07 22.85
C ASP A 131 -34.70 15.33 23.76
N GLY A 132 -33.52 15.92 23.92
CA GLY A 132 -32.49 15.43 24.83
C GLY A 132 -31.23 14.91 24.11
N PRO A 133 -30.18 14.59 24.87
CA PRO A 133 -28.87 14.27 24.29
C PRO A 133 -28.83 12.90 23.60
N THR A 134 -29.69 11.96 23.99
CA THR A 134 -29.70 10.57 23.52
C THR A 134 -31.01 10.16 22.85
N ALA A 135 -31.99 11.05 22.73
CA ALA A 135 -33.29 10.75 22.12
C ALA A 135 -33.26 11.03 20.62
N TYR A 136 -33.64 10.03 19.82
CA TYR A 136 -33.69 10.12 18.36
C TYR A 136 -35.02 9.60 17.82
N VAL A 137 -35.34 10.04 16.61
CA VAL A 137 -36.43 9.51 15.81
C VAL A 137 -35.83 8.97 14.52
N ALA A 138 -36.10 7.70 14.23
CA ALA A 138 -35.77 7.05 12.97
C ALA A 138 -37.00 6.99 12.06
N GLU A 139 -36.87 7.53 10.86
CA GLU A 139 -37.82 7.42 9.75
C GLU A 139 -37.26 6.40 8.75
N ILE A 140 -38.00 5.33 8.52
CA ILE A 140 -37.62 4.20 7.65
C ILE A 140 -38.57 4.18 6.47
N ILE A 141 -38.04 4.37 5.27
CA ILE A 141 -38.78 4.39 4.02
C ILE A 141 -38.38 3.18 3.19
N GLN A 142 -39.31 2.24 2.98
CA GLN A 142 -39.09 1.02 2.23
C GLN A 142 -40.37 0.65 1.46
N GLY A 143 -40.24 0.21 0.20
CA GLY A 143 -41.39 -0.23 -0.60
C GLY A 143 -42.44 0.85 -0.87
N GLY A 144 -42.10 2.14 -0.72
CA GLY A 144 -43.05 3.26 -0.86
C GLY A 144 -43.80 3.60 0.43
N GLU A 145 -43.62 2.84 1.50
CA GLU A 145 -44.18 3.13 2.83
C GLU A 145 -43.13 3.81 3.71
N SER A 146 -43.59 4.63 4.66
CA SER A 146 -42.75 5.26 5.69
C SER A 146 -43.26 4.89 7.07
N ARG A 147 -42.35 4.45 7.95
CA ARG A 147 -42.63 4.23 9.37
C ARG A 147 -41.64 4.98 10.25
N THR A 148 -42.05 5.27 11.47
CA THR A 148 -41.23 6.02 12.42
C THR A 148 -41.07 5.25 13.72
N GLU A 149 -39.85 5.23 14.27
CA GLU A 149 -39.49 4.57 15.52
C GLU A 149 -38.73 5.56 16.42
N LYS A 150 -39.02 5.54 17.73
CA LYS A 150 -38.25 6.29 18.72
C LYS A 150 -37.06 5.45 19.16
N LEU A 151 -35.89 6.07 19.27
CA LEU A 151 -34.64 5.40 19.62
C LEU A 151 -33.95 6.14 20.77
N GLU A 152 -33.28 5.38 21.63
CA GLU A 152 -32.34 5.91 22.59
C GLU A 152 -30.93 5.47 22.18
N LEU A 153 -30.04 6.44 21.92
CA LEU A 153 -28.73 6.21 21.33
C LEU A 153 -27.69 7.17 21.92
N ASP A 154 -26.59 6.65 22.44
CA ASP A 154 -25.42 7.47 22.84
C ASP A 154 -24.27 7.27 21.84
N TYR A 155 -24.57 7.41 20.55
CA TYR A 155 -23.58 7.34 19.48
C TYR A 155 -22.84 8.67 19.36
N ARG A 156 -21.51 8.58 19.29
CA ARG A 156 -20.57 9.70 19.40
C ARG A 156 -19.46 9.50 18.37
N LEU A 157 -18.80 10.57 17.98
CA LEU A 157 -17.68 10.50 17.03
C LEU A 157 -16.54 9.60 17.55
N ALA A 158 -16.34 9.52 18.88
CA ALA A 158 -15.38 8.61 19.50
C ALA A 158 -15.69 7.12 19.20
N HIS A 159 -16.97 6.75 19.08
CA HIS A 159 -17.36 5.40 18.68
C HIS A 159 -17.01 5.13 17.22
N ALA A 160 -17.26 6.09 16.32
CA ALA A 160 -16.91 6.00 14.90
C ALA A 160 -15.39 5.89 14.67
N PHE A 161 -14.57 6.57 15.48
CA PHE A 161 -13.11 6.55 15.41
C PHE A 161 -12.47 5.60 16.43
N SER A 162 -13.25 4.74 17.09
CA SER A 162 -12.78 3.98 18.24
C SER A 162 -11.61 3.06 17.91
N HIS A 163 -11.67 2.43 16.74
CA HIS A 163 -10.59 1.58 16.26
C HIS A 163 -9.36 2.41 15.89
N ASP A 164 -9.51 3.52 15.16
CA ASP A 164 -8.42 4.42 14.79
C ASP A 164 -7.67 4.91 16.02
N LEU A 165 -8.40 5.42 17.02
CA LEU A 165 -7.86 5.88 18.30
C LEU A 165 -7.09 4.79 19.06
N TRP A 166 -7.59 3.56 19.03
CA TRP A 166 -6.91 2.43 19.68
C TRP A 166 -5.64 2.02 18.94
N LEU A 167 -5.69 1.93 17.60
CA LEU A 167 -4.57 1.52 16.75
C LEU A 167 -3.39 2.49 16.84
N ARG A 168 -3.69 3.79 16.90
CA ARG A 168 -2.72 4.87 17.14
C ARG A 168 -2.07 4.79 18.53
N GLY A 169 -2.67 4.07 19.47
CA GLY A 169 -2.06 3.70 20.74
C GLY A 169 -0.95 2.65 20.65
N HIS A 170 -0.61 2.19 19.43
CA HIS A 170 0.38 1.15 19.14
C HIS A 170 0.19 -0.10 20.01
N PRO A 171 -0.96 -0.80 19.89
CA PRO A 171 -1.26 -1.96 20.71
C PRO A 171 -0.22 -3.06 20.53
N LYS A 172 0.10 -3.72 21.65
CA LYS A 172 1.05 -4.85 21.68
C LYS A 172 0.38 -6.15 21.22
N PRO A 173 1.17 -7.16 20.78
CA PRO A 173 0.65 -8.50 20.50
C PRO A 173 -0.25 -9.06 21.59
N GLY A 174 -1.43 -9.56 21.19
CA GLY A 174 -2.43 -10.10 22.10
C GLY A 174 -3.35 -9.06 22.74
N ALA A 175 -3.11 -7.75 22.56
CA ALA A 175 -4.02 -6.71 23.03
C ALA A 175 -5.40 -6.85 22.39
N ARG A 176 -6.43 -6.55 23.17
CA ARG A 176 -7.83 -6.52 22.74
C ARG A 176 -8.42 -5.15 22.95
N HIS A 177 -9.33 -4.77 22.07
CA HIS A 177 -10.10 -3.55 22.16
C HIS A 177 -11.56 -3.86 21.90
N ARG A 178 -12.37 -3.64 22.94
CA ARG A 178 -13.82 -3.76 22.86
C ARG A 178 -14.41 -2.37 22.71
N THR A 179 -15.32 -2.24 21.76
CA THR A 179 -16.01 -0.99 21.49
C THR A 179 -17.44 -1.27 21.08
N TYR A 180 -18.18 -0.19 20.86
CA TYR A 180 -19.51 -0.25 20.28
C TYR A 180 -19.55 0.52 18.96
N SER A 181 -20.26 -0.02 17.98
CA SER A 181 -20.63 0.64 16.73
C SER A 181 -22.15 0.71 16.61
N PHE A 182 -22.65 1.62 15.76
CA PHE A 182 -24.08 1.74 15.53
C PHE A 182 -24.52 0.82 14.37
N ASP A 183 -25.34 -0.20 14.66
CA ASP A 183 -25.94 -1.06 13.64
C ASP A 183 -27.26 -0.45 13.15
N SER A 184 -27.22 0.21 11.98
CA SER A 184 -28.37 0.88 11.37
C SER A 184 -29.51 -0.09 11.01
N SER A 185 -29.23 -1.39 10.88
CA SER A 185 -30.24 -2.40 10.59
C SER A 185 -30.97 -2.93 11.82
N LYS A 186 -30.31 -2.87 12.98
CA LYS A 186 -30.89 -3.22 14.29
C LYS A 186 -31.32 -1.97 15.08
N LEU A 187 -30.98 -0.79 14.59
CA LEU A 187 -31.22 0.52 15.21
C LEU A 187 -30.72 0.60 16.67
N ARG A 188 -29.56 -0.01 16.94
CA ARG A 188 -28.95 -0.03 18.28
C ARG A 188 -27.43 -0.10 18.22
N MET A 189 -26.78 0.24 19.32
CA MET A 189 -25.36 -0.03 19.50
C MET A 189 -25.11 -1.54 19.59
N VAL A 190 -24.06 -2.02 18.92
CA VAL A 190 -23.60 -3.42 18.94
C VAL A 190 -22.13 -3.46 19.34
N GLU A 191 -21.71 -4.55 19.99
CA GLU A 191 -20.33 -4.70 20.48
C GLU A 191 -19.42 -5.29 19.41
N ASP A 192 -18.30 -4.59 19.17
CA ASP A 192 -17.21 -5.01 18.31
C ASP A 192 -15.95 -5.28 19.14
N GLU A 193 -15.15 -6.26 18.72
CA GLU A 193 -13.84 -6.55 19.32
C GLU A 193 -12.75 -6.59 18.24
N LEU A 194 -11.68 -5.82 18.45
CA LEU A 194 -10.42 -6.01 17.74
C LEU A 194 -9.43 -6.75 18.62
N ARG A 195 -8.69 -7.67 18.01
CA ARG A 195 -7.59 -8.38 18.67
C ARG A 195 -6.34 -8.30 17.82
N PHE A 196 -5.26 -7.75 18.38
CA PHE A 196 -3.96 -7.76 17.72
C PHE A 196 -3.47 -9.20 17.58
N LYS A 197 -3.22 -9.63 16.34
CA LYS A 197 -2.75 -10.98 16.02
C LYS A 197 -1.22 -11.00 15.85
N ARG A 198 -0.68 -10.20 14.94
CA ARG A 198 0.76 -10.16 14.62
C ARG A 198 1.16 -8.88 13.90
N ARG A 199 2.46 -8.57 13.89
CA ARG A 199 3.06 -7.60 12.98
C ARG A 199 3.69 -8.35 11.80
N VAL A 200 3.67 -7.75 10.63
CA VAL A 200 4.17 -8.32 9.37
C VAL A 200 4.96 -7.23 8.67
N THR A 201 6.16 -7.56 8.21
CA THR A 201 6.99 -6.65 7.41
C THR A 201 7.22 -7.27 6.07
N GLN A 202 6.48 -6.89 5.02
CA GLN A 202 6.59 -7.50 3.70
C GLN A 202 6.62 -6.53 2.54
N MET A 203 7.09 -7.01 1.39
CA MET A 203 6.97 -6.30 0.13
C MET A 203 5.49 -6.08 -0.21
N VAL A 204 5.08 -4.81 -0.24
CA VAL A 204 3.78 -4.33 -0.71
C VAL A 204 4.10 -3.29 -1.76
N GLN A 205 3.60 -3.49 -2.99
CA GLN A 205 3.89 -2.60 -4.13
C GLN A 205 5.38 -2.26 -4.34
N GLY A 206 6.29 -3.22 -4.15
CA GLY A 206 7.73 -2.98 -4.42
C GLY A 206 8.50 -2.31 -3.27
N VAL A 207 7.87 -1.99 -2.14
CA VAL A 207 8.57 -1.50 -0.93
C VAL A 207 8.35 -2.39 0.27
N THR A 208 9.36 -2.45 1.15
CA THR A 208 9.26 -3.19 2.40
C THR A 208 8.34 -2.44 3.35
N THR A 209 7.11 -2.94 3.49
CA THR A 209 6.04 -2.31 4.26
C THR A 209 5.78 -3.10 5.54
N THR A 210 5.83 -2.41 6.68
CA THR A 210 5.43 -2.98 7.97
C THR A 210 3.97 -2.64 8.27
N TYR A 211 3.14 -3.65 8.50
CA TYR A 211 1.74 -3.48 8.92
C TYR A 211 1.37 -4.47 10.03
N SER A 212 0.28 -4.19 10.73
CA SER A 212 -0.22 -5.04 11.80
C SER A 212 -1.51 -5.73 11.37
N VAL A 213 -1.70 -6.98 11.81
CA VAL A 213 -2.86 -7.82 11.50
C VAL A 213 -3.71 -7.95 12.75
N TYR A 214 -5.02 -7.72 12.60
CA TYR A 214 -6.02 -7.78 13.65
C TYR A 214 -7.14 -8.74 13.27
N ASP A 215 -7.61 -9.54 14.22
CA ASP A 215 -8.91 -10.19 14.10
C ASP A 215 -9.98 -9.16 14.48
N HIS A 216 -11.03 -9.02 13.68
CA HIS A 216 -12.17 -8.15 13.95
C HIS A 216 -13.43 -8.99 14.11
N THR A 217 -14.01 -9.01 15.31
CA THR A 217 -15.23 -9.76 15.61
C THR A 217 -16.41 -8.80 15.82
N PHE A 218 -17.46 -8.97 15.03
CA PHE A 218 -18.66 -8.12 15.01
C PHE A 218 -19.93 -8.95 14.83
N ASP A 219 -21.09 -8.39 15.19
CA ASP A 219 -22.40 -9.07 15.12
C ASP A 219 -23.02 -8.99 13.70
N LEU A 220 -23.52 -10.11 13.17
CA LEU A 220 -24.36 -10.12 11.96
C LEU A 220 -25.84 -9.81 12.28
N LYS A 221 -26.64 -9.55 11.24
CA LYS A 221 -28.10 -9.40 11.35
C LYS A 221 -28.82 -10.63 11.93
N SER A 222 -28.22 -11.83 11.84
CA SER A 222 -28.83 -13.12 12.18
C SER A 222 -28.43 -13.70 13.55
N SER A 223 -27.89 -12.90 14.48
CA SER A 223 -27.37 -13.33 15.80
C SER A 223 -26.06 -14.14 15.81
N ASP A 224 -25.52 -14.49 14.64
CA ASP A 224 -24.17 -15.07 14.53
C ASP A 224 -23.08 -13.99 14.61
N ARG A 225 -22.01 -14.25 15.38
CA ARG A 225 -20.80 -13.41 15.38
C ARG A 225 -19.91 -13.81 14.20
N MET A 226 -19.49 -12.83 13.41
CA MET A 226 -18.53 -13.06 12.33
C MET A 226 -17.15 -12.56 12.74
N THR A 227 -16.12 -13.24 12.25
CA THR A 227 -14.74 -12.78 12.37
C THR A 227 -14.20 -12.41 10.99
N GLY A 228 -13.65 -11.21 10.91
CA GLY A 228 -12.84 -10.72 9.79
C GLY A 228 -11.38 -10.60 10.18
N GLU A 229 -10.53 -10.36 9.19
CA GLU A 229 -9.13 -10.01 9.39
C GLU A 229 -8.89 -8.60 8.82
N MET A 230 -8.15 -7.78 9.54
CA MET A 230 -7.79 -6.43 9.13
C MET A 230 -6.28 -6.26 9.12
N MET A 231 -5.75 -5.77 8.02
CA MET A 231 -4.34 -5.42 7.85
C MET A 231 -4.23 -3.91 7.81
N VAL A 232 -3.47 -3.33 8.75
CA VAL A 232 -3.43 -1.89 8.98
C VAL A 232 -1.99 -1.40 9.04
N LEU A 233 -1.68 -0.34 8.31
CA LEU A 233 -0.40 0.37 8.38
C LEU A 233 -0.15 0.97 9.79
N PRO A 234 1.10 1.36 10.11
CA PRO A 234 1.44 1.88 11.44
C PRO A 234 0.75 3.20 11.78
N ASP A 235 0.35 3.96 10.77
CA ASP A 235 -0.44 5.16 10.92
C ASP A 235 -1.88 4.81 11.36
N GLY A 236 -2.47 3.74 10.81
CA GLY A 236 -3.85 3.33 11.02
C GLY A 236 -4.62 3.14 9.71
N THR A 237 -3.99 3.32 8.55
CA THR A 237 -4.62 3.18 7.24
C THR A 237 -4.91 1.71 6.99
N PRO A 238 -6.15 1.32 6.69
CA PRO A 238 -6.46 -0.06 6.35
C PRO A 238 -5.89 -0.41 4.98
N LEU A 239 -4.96 -1.37 4.91
CA LEU A 239 -4.49 -1.96 3.65
C LEU A 239 -5.54 -2.92 3.11
N LYS A 240 -5.98 -3.86 3.94
CA LYS A 240 -6.93 -4.89 3.55
C LYS A 240 -7.88 -5.20 4.69
N LEU A 241 -9.15 -5.35 4.37
CA LEU A 241 -10.16 -5.91 5.26
C LEU A 241 -10.70 -7.18 4.63
N SER A 242 -10.86 -8.24 5.42
CA SER A 242 -11.50 -9.48 5.02
C SER A 242 -12.66 -9.76 5.95
N ILE A 243 -13.80 -10.15 5.39
CA ILE A 243 -15.06 -10.30 6.11
C ILE A 243 -15.57 -11.71 5.86
N GLY A 244 -15.43 -12.57 6.88
CA GLY A 244 -15.85 -13.98 6.83
C GLY A 244 -15.18 -14.79 5.71
N GLY A 245 -14.03 -14.33 5.18
CA GLY A 245 -13.36 -14.92 4.03
C GLY A 245 -14.12 -14.80 2.70
N LEU A 246 -15.25 -14.09 2.67
CA LEU A 246 -16.14 -14.00 1.50
C LEU A 246 -15.93 -12.71 0.71
N VAL A 247 -15.77 -11.59 1.41
CA VAL A 247 -15.55 -10.27 0.82
C VAL A 247 -14.24 -9.70 1.33
N GLU A 248 -13.49 -9.06 0.44
CA GLU A 248 -12.29 -8.33 0.79
C GLU A 248 -12.40 -6.87 0.34
N GLY A 249 -12.11 -5.93 1.23
CA GLY A 249 -11.78 -4.56 0.88
C GLY A 249 -10.27 -4.44 0.69
N ARG A 250 -9.83 -3.84 -0.41
CA ARG A 250 -8.42 -3.56 -0.71
C ARG A 250 -8.27 -2.06 -0.90
N LEU A 251 -7.38 -1.42 -0.14
CA LEU A 251 -6.99 -0.04 -0.35
C LEU A 251 -6.65 0.22 -1.82
N GLU A 252 -7.31 1.18 -2.45
CA GLU A 252 -7.11 1.54 -3.86
C GLU A 252 -7.29 3.03 -4.01
N TYR A 253 -6.90 3.58 -5.15
CA TYR A 253 -7.17 4.97 -5.48
C TYR A 253 -8.48 5.10 -6.24
N GLU A 254 -9.05 6.30 -6.27
CA GLU A 254 -10.40 6.54 -6.80
C GLU A 254 -10.60 5.97 -8.21
N ALA A 255 -9.71 6.31 -9.13
CA ALA A 255 -9.85 5.93 -10.53
C ALA A 255 -9.72 4.42 -10.74
N LEU A 256 -8.93 3.71 -9.93
CA LEU A 256 -8.84 2.26 -9.98
C LEU A 256 -10.02 1.59 -9.28
N ALA A 257 -10.39 2.05 -8.09
CA ALA A 257 -11.55 1.56 -7.33
C ALA A 257 -12.82 1.53 -8.20
N LYS A 258 -13.01 2.57 -9.03
CA LYS A 258 -14.14 2.67 -9.97
C LYS A 258 -14.06 1.75 -11.19
N GLN A 259 -12.89 1.22 -11.55
CA GLN A 259 -12.69 0.28 -12.67
C GLN A 259 -12.94 -1.17 -12.22
N LEU A 260 -14.19 -1.62 -12.35
CA LEU A 260 -14.62 -2.96 -11.90
C LEU A 260 -14.03 -4.13 -12.71
N ASP A 261 -13.53 -3.85 -13.91
CA ASP A 261 -12.88 -4.80 -14.82
C ASP A 261 -11.38 -4.97 -14.57
N LYS A 262 -10.78 -4.15 -13.70
CA LYS A 262 -9.36 -4.19 -13.35
C LYS A 262 -9.16 -4.56 -11.87
N PRO A 263 -9.04 -5.86 -11.56
CA PRO A 263 -8.68 -6.28 -10.22
C PRO A 263 -7.22 -5.91 -9.92
N GLN A 264 -6.98 -5.39 -8.71
CA GLN A 264 -5.66 -5.13 -8.16
C GLN A 264 -5.38 -6.12 -7.02
N ASP A 265 -4.16 -6.64 -6.99
CA ASP A 265 -3.64 -7.34 -5.82
C ASP A 265 -2.73 -6.42 -5.03
N LEU A 266 -3.13 -6.07 -3.81
CA LEU A 266 -2.32 -5.23 -2.93
C LEU A 266 -1.07 -5.93 -2.46
N PHE A 267 -1.24 -7.20 -2.14
CA PHE A 267 -0.15 -8.11 -1.83
C PHE A 267 0.23 -8.73 -3.14
N VAL A 268 0.92 -7.90 -3.92
CA VAL A 268 1.53 -8.21 -5.20
C VAL A 268 1.73 -9.73 -5.34
N ASN A 269 0.83 -10.36 -6.10
CA ASN A 269 0.98 -11.76 -6.55
C ASN A 269 2.17 -11.93 -7.52
N ASN A 270 3.08 -10.94 -7.59
CA ASN A 270 4.40 -11.03 -8.20
C ASN A 270 5.45 -11.57 -7.22
N LEU A 271 5.04 -12.08 -6.04
CA LEU A 271 5.92 -12.90 -5.22
C LEU A 271 6.12 -14.24 -5.91
N VAL A 272 7.33 -14.48 -6.38
CA VAL A 272 7.76 -15.75 -6.95
C VAL A 272 8.46 -16.54 -5.86
N ALA A 273 7.83 -17.65 -5.46
CA ALA A 273 8.41 -18.56 -4.50
C ALA A 273 9.73 -19.14 -5.04
N VAL A 274 10.73 -19.22 -4.17
CA VAL A 274 12.03 -19.82 -4.49
C VAL A 274 12.27 -21.05 -3.63
N ASP A 275 12.64 -22.16 -4.28
CA ASP A 275 13.13 -23.37 -3.64
C ASP A 275 14.63 -23.25 -3.39
N GLY A 276 15.04 -23.38 -2.13
CA GLY A 276 16.43 -23.23 -1.68
C GLY A 276 16.71 -21.93 -0.92
N ARG A 277 17.84 -21.91 -0.21
CA ARG A 277 18.25 -20.80 0.66
C ARG A 277 19.28 -19.91 -0.05
N ILE A 278 19.01 -18.61 -0.13
CA ILE A 278 19.95 -17.63 -0.71
C ILE A 278 20.79 -16.94 0.38
N GLY A 279 20.24 -16.75 1.58
CA GLY A 279 20.92 -15.95 2.62
C GLY A 279 20.62 -14.46 2.45
N ASP A 280 21.29 -13.62 3.24
CA ASP A 280 21.04 -12.18 3.24
C ASP A 280 21.50 -11.57 1.89
N PRO A 281 20.58 -10.95 1.11
CA PRO A 281 20.86 -10.49 -0.26
C PRO A 281 22.03 -9.50 -0.31
N ARG A 282 22.26 -8.72 0.76
CA ARG A 282 23.36 -7.73 0.85
C ARG A 282 24.73 -8.37 0.72
N TYR A 283 24.83 -9.67 1.02
CA TYR A 283 26.07 -10.42 0.97
C TYR A 283 26.08 -11.47 -0.15
N VAL A 284 25.28 -11.34 -1.20
CA VAL A 284 25.29 -12.28 -2.34
C VAL A 284 26.03 -11.67 -3.53
N SER A 285 27.16 -12.27 -3.91
CA SER A 285 27.97 -11.79 -5.05
C SER A 285 27.70 -12.54 -6.35
N GLN A 286 27.28 -13.80 -6.27
CA GLN A 286 26.77 -14.59 -7.40
C GLN A 286 25.59 -15.45 -6.98
N LEU A 287 24.61 -15.59 -7.88
CA LEU A 287 23.47 -16.47 -7.73
C LEU A 287 23.21 -17.19 -9.05
N VAL A 288 22.98 -18.49 -8.99
CA VAL A 288 22.53 -19.27 -10.15
C VAL A 288 21.19 -19.90 -9.81
N LEU A 289 20.20 -19.64 -10.65
CA LEU A 289 18.84 -20.14 -10.51
C LEU A 289 18.49 -21.02 -11.71
N GLU A 290 17.68 -22.04 -11.47
CA GLU A 290 16.79 -22.57 -12.50
C GLU A 290 15.45 -21.85 -12.41
N VAL A 291 14.95 -21.42 -13.56
CA VAL A 291 13.68 -20.73 -13.75
C VAL A 291 12.86 -21.54 -14.73
N ASP A 292 11.57 -21.71 -14.49
CA ASP A 292 10.71 -22.44 -15.42
C ASP A 292 10.63 -21.79 -16.82
N GLN A 293 10.07 -22.53 -17.76
CA GLN A 293 9.94 -22.11 -19.15
C GLN A 293 9.10 -20.84 -19.33
N ALA A 294 8.06 -20.65 -18.50
CA ALA A 294 7.10 -19.57 -18.66
C ALA A 294 7.73 -18.22 -18.31
N LEU A 295 8.42 -18.13 -17.17
CA LEU A 295 9.12 -16.91 -16.77
C LEU A 295 10.45 -16.76 -17.53
N GLY A 296 11.25 -17.83 -17.64
CA GLY A 296 12.58 -17.74 -18.22
C GLY A 296 12.60 -17.29 -19.68
N ALA A 297 11.56 -17.61 -20.46
CA ALA A 297 11.41 -17.15 -21.84
C ALA A 297 11.17 -15.63 -21.97
N GLN A 298 10.81 -14.97 -20.87
CA GLN A 298 10.58 -13.52 -20.82
C GLN A 298 11.78 -12.74 -20.25
N LEU A 299 12.81 -13.44 -19.77
CA LEU A 299 14.03 -12.82 -19.27
C LEU A 299 15.02 -12.56 -20.42
N ALA A 300 15.87 -11.55 -20.25
CA ALA A 300 16.89 -11.21 -21.21
C ALA A 300 18.26 -11.04 -20.54
N ASP A 301 19.32 -11.25 -21.31
CA ASP A 301 20.67 -10.87 -20.90
C ASP A 301 20.75 -9.38 -20.55
N GLY A 302 21.61 -9.05 -19.60
CA GLY A 302 21.82 -7.68 -19.14
C GLY A 302 23.09 -7.55 -18.30
N PRO A 303 23.38 -6.34 -17.80
CA PRO A 303 24.53 -6.12 -16.91
C PRO A 303 24.51 -7.08 -15.72
N GLY A 304 25.49 -7.99 -15.66
CA GLY A 304 25.57 -8.99 -14.60
C GLY A 304 24.48 -10.07 -14.60
N GLN A 305 23.67 -10.20 -15.66
CA GLN A 305 22.66 -11.25 -15.83
C GLN A 305 22.86 -12.02 -17.14
N ARG A 306 22.89 -13.35 -17.07
CA ARG A 306 22.87 -14.25 -18.23
C ARG A 306 21.72 -15.23 -18.16
N VAL A 307 21.02 -15.42 -19.27
CA VAL A 307 19.86 -16.31 -19.39
C VAL A 307 20.16 -17.40 -20.42
N LEU A 308 20.27 -18.65 -19.95
CA LEU A 308 20.67 -19.79 -20.77
C LEU A 308 19.53 -20.81 -20.82
N PRO A 309 19.03 -21.23 -22.00
CA PRO A 309 18.01 -22.27 -22.07
C PRO A 309 18.57 -23.60 -21.58
N LEU A 310 17.76 -24.35 -20.83
CA LEU A 310 18.07 -25.72 -20.42
C LEU A 310 17.64 -26.71 -21.51
N PRO A 311 18.30 -27.88 -21.61
CA PRO A 311 17.91 -28.91 -22.55
C PRO A 311 16.45 -29.34 -22.39
N GLU A 312 15.83 -29.72 -23.52
CA GLU A 312 14.48 -30.30 -23.58
C GLU A 312 13.35 -29.37 -23.12
N GLY A 313 13.57 -28.04 -23.14
CA GLY A 313 12.53 -27.07 -22.78
C GLY A 313 12.12 -27.10 -21.30
N ARG A 314 13.00 -27.61 -20.44
CA ARG A 314 12.76 -27.72 -18.99
C ARG A 314 12.78 -26.37 -18.27
N GLY A 315 13.16 -25.30 -18.96
CA GLY A 315 13.28 -23.95 -18.41
C GLY A 315 14.61 -23.30 -18.78
N PHE A 316 15.07 -22.42 -17.92
CA PHE A 316 16.25 -21.59 -18.13
C PHE A 316 17.14 -21.58 -16.89
N ARG A 317 18.45 -21.51 -17.10
CA ARG A 317 19.44 -21.19 -16.09
C ARG A 317 19.70 -19.69 -16.12
N VAL A 318 19.44 -19.00 -15.02
CA VAL A 318 19.72 -17.57 -14.85
C VAL A 318 20.93 -17.41 -13.95
N GLU A 319 21.96 -16.76 -14.46
CA GLU A 319 23.19 -16.47 -13.71
C GLU A 319 23.28 -14.97 -13.41
N LEU A 320 23.36 -14.64 -12.13
CA LEU A 320 23.52 -13.28 -11.63
C LEU A 320 24.90 -13.10 -11.01
N ASN A 321 25.57 -11.99 -11.33
CA ASN A 321 26.91 -11.71 -10.83
C ASN A 321 27.16 -10.21 -10.66
N SER A 322 27.24 -9.78 -9.40
CA SER A 322 27.50 -8.40 -8.99
C SER A 322 28.84 -7.83 -9.49
N LYS A 323 29.84 -8.69 -9.81
CA LYS A 323 31.15 -8.28 -10.32
C LYS A 323 31.14 -8.02 -11.83
N HIS A 324 30.22 -8.63 -12.59
CA HIS A 324 30.11 -8.45 -14.05
C HIS A 324 29.08 -7.39 -14.46
N ARG A 325 28.66 -6.51 -13.55
CA ARG A 325 27.68 -5.44 -13.78
C ARG A 325 28.08 -4.33 -14.79
N ARG A 326 29.22 -4.47 -15.47
CA ARG A 326 29.78 -3.47 -16.42
C ARG A 326 30.19 -4.12 -17.75
N ASP A 327 29.51 -5.18 -18.15
CA ASP A 327 29.85 -5.99 -19.31
C ASP A 327 28.99 -5.69 -20.55
N VAL A 328 27.90 -4.92 -20.39
CA VAL A 328 27.04 -4.51 -21.50
C VAL A 328 27.41 -3.11 -21.98
N ARG A 329 27.89 -3.02 -23.22
CA ARG A 329 28.21 -1.74 -23.87
C ARG A 329 26.94 -0.99 -24.24
N VAL A 330 26.99 0.32 -24.04
CA VAL A 330 25.90 1.24 -24.42
C VAL A 330 25.95 1.49 -25.93
N LYS A 331 24.84 1.23 -26.63
CA LYS A 331 24.72 1.59 -28.05
C LYS A 331 24.39 3.08 -28.19
N ALA A 332 24.77 3.67 -29.32
CA ALA A 332 24.52 5.09 -29.58
C ALA A 332 23.02 5.45 -29.56
N SER A 333 22.16 4.60 -30.13
CA SER A 333 20.70 4.79 -30.12
C SER A 333 20.13 4.72 -28.70
N GLU A 334 20.52 3.70 -27.93
CA GLU A 334 20.07 3.53 -26.53
C GLU A 334 20.51 4.72 -25.67
N ARG A 335 21.71 5.26 -25.92
CA ARG A 335 22.20 6.45 -25.21
C ARG A 335 21.32 7.67 -25.46
N GLN A 336 20.92 7.86 -26.72
CA GLN A 336 20.09 9.00 -27.12
C GLN A 336 18.71 8.90 -26.46
N GLU A 337 18.05 7.75 -26.58
CA GLU A 337 16.76 7.48 -25.92
C GLU A 337 16.84 7.67 -24.40
N ALA A 338 17.92 7.18 -23.78
CA ALA A 338 18.12 7.29 -22.34
C ALA A 338 18.50 8.70 -21.85
N LEU A 339 18.64 9.68 -22.74
CA LEU A 339 18.78 11.10 -22.40
C LEU A 339 17.49 11.89 -22.64
N GLU A 340 16.52 11.32 -23.35
CA GLU A 340 15.32 12.03 -23.74
C GLU A 340 14.40 12.31 -22.55
N ALA A 341 13.86 13.52 -22.52
CA ALA A 341 12.79 13.88 -21.61
C ALA A 341 11.46 13.39 -22.17
N THR A 342 10.62 12.83 -21.32
CA THR A 342 9.26 12.37 -21.64
C THR A 342 8.26 13.04 -20.70
N LEU A 343 6.97 12.77 -20.89
CA LEU A 343 5.94 13.21 -19.95
C LEU A 343 6.16 12.62 -18.55
N MET A 344 6.58 11.36 -18.47
CA MET A 344 6.85 10.67 -17.19
C MET A 344 8.21 11.05 -16.61
N ILE A 345 9.20 11.34 -17.47
CA ILE A 345 10.57 11.71 -17.09
C ILE A 345 10.85 13.15 -17.56
N PRO A 346 10.36 14.18 -16.85
CA PRO A 346 10.44 15.58 -17.26
C PRO A 346 11.84 16.18 -17.01
N ALA A 347 12.89 15.57 -17.56
CA ALA A 347 14.30 15.95 -17.35
C ALA A 347 14.67 17.37 -17.79
N ARG A 348 13.80 18.05 -18.55
CA ARG A 348 13.96 19.45 -18.98
C ARG A 348 13.25 20.46 -18.07
N ASP A 349 12.49 20.02 -17.07
CA ASP A 349 11.83 20.92 -16.13
C ASP A 349 12.86 21.60 -15.22
N SER A 350 12.72 22.91 -15.04
CA SER A 350 13.62 23.72 -14.22
C SER A 350 13.74 23.24 -12.77
N ARG A 351 12.67 22.68 -12.19
CA ARG A 351 12.66 22.14 -10.82
C ARG A 351 13.51 20.87 -10.72
N VAL A 352 13.38 19.98 -11.72
CA VAL A 352 14.18 18.75 -11.81
C VAL A 352 15.65 19.10 -12.01
N ILE A 353 15.97 20.05 -12.89
CA ILE A 353 17.35 20.50 -13.13
C ILE A 353 17.94 21.12 -11.85
N ALA A 354 17.19 21.94 -11.12
CA ALA A 354 17.64 22.55 -9.88
C ALA A 354 17.92 21.49 -8.80
N LEU A 355 16.98 20.55 -8.60
CA LEU A 355 17.12 19.48 -7.63
C LEU A 355 18.29 18.54 -7.98
N ALA A 356 18.49 18.24 -9.26
CA ALA A 356 19.61 17.41 -9.70
C ALA A 356 20.96 18.07 -9.42
N LYS A 357 21.05 19.41 -9.61
CA LYS A 357 22.26 20.18 -9.28
C LYS A 357 22.53 20.23 -7.77
N GLU A 358 21.49 20.38 -6.96
CA GLU A 358 21.58 20.28 -5.50
C GLU A 358 22.12 18.91 -5.09
N ALA A 359 21.52 17.85 -5.61
CA ALA A 359 21.88 16.47 -5.29
C ALA A 359 23.34 16.13 -5.61
N VAL A 360 23.87 16.60 -6.74
CA VAL A 360 25.28 16.32 -7.12
C VAL A 360 26.29 17.28 -6.50
N GLY A 361 25.90 18.52 -6.17
CA GLY A 361 26.81 19.52 -5.63
C GLY A 361 28.08 19.70 -6.47
N ASP A 362 29.24 19.56 -5.84
CA ASP A 362 30.58 19.68 -6.43
C ASP A 362 31.18 18.36 -6.95
N ALA A 363 30.38 17.30 -7.11
CA ALA A 363 30.83 15.99 -7.57
C ALA A 363 31.64 16.05 -8.87
N GLN A 364 32.77 15.33 -8.90
CA GLN A 364 33.66 15.31 -10.06
C GLN A 364 33.35 14.10 -10.95
N GLY A 365 32.69 14.37 -12.07
CA GLY A 365 32.43 13.39 -13.14
C GLY A 365 31.29 12.39 -12.86
N PRO A 366 30.95 11.56 -13.86
CA PRO A 366 29.69 10.80 -13.84
C PRO A 366 29.59 9.76 -12.71
N GLU A 367 30.71 9.13 -12.32
CA GLU A 367 30.69 8.13 -11.26
C GLU A 367 30.32 8.72 -9.90
N GLU A 368 30.89 9.87 -9.56
CA GLU A 368 30.58 10.53 -8.28
C GLU A 368 29.18 11.14 -8.30
N GLN A 369 28.78 11.74 -9.43
CA GLN A 369 27.43 12.26 -9.63
C GLN A 369 26.37 11.17 -9.43
N VAL A 370 26.55 9.99 -10.03
CA VAL A 370 25.63 8.84 -9.84
C VAL A 370 25.56 8.43 -8.37
N LYS A 371 26.70 8.32 -7.68
CA LYS A 371 26.71 7.92 -6.25
C LYS A 371 25.95 8.92 -5.39
N ARG A 372 26.14 10.22 -5.62
CA ARG A 372 25.42 11.26 -4.87
C ARG A 372 23.94 11.29 -5.21
N LEU A 373 23.55 11.10 -6.48
CA LEU A 373 22.14 10.98 -6.87
C LEU A 373 21.46 9.77 -6.21
N VAL A 374 22.10 8.60 -6.20
CA VAL A 374 21.56 7.39 -5.54
C VAL A 374 21.30 7.70 -4.07
N ARG A 375 22.28 8.27 -3.38
CA ARG A 375 22.16 8.62 -1.96
C ARG A 375 21.08 9.68 -1.73
N PHE A 376 21.08 10.73 -2.54
CA PHE A 376 20.13 11.83 -2.44
C PHE A 376 18.71 11.32 -2.61
N VAL A 377 18.41 10.55 -3.65
CA VAL A 377 17.05 10.04 -3.91
C VAL A 377 16.60 9.11 -2.78
N SER A 378 17.47 8.21 -2.30
CA SER A 378 17.19 7.33 -1.16
C SER A 378 16.87 8.09 0.13
N ASP A 379 17.54 9.21 0.38
CA ASP A 379 17.30 10.05 1.56
C ASP A 379 16.12 11.04 1.35
N TYR A 380 15.83 11.41 0.10
CA TYR A 380 14.83 12.41 -0.28
C TYR A 380 13.41 11.82 -0.34
N VAL A 381 13.28 10.57 -0.78
CA VAL A 381 12.01 9.86 -0.90
C VAL A 381 11.84 8.93 0.29
N GLU A 382 10.84 9.18 1.10
CA GLU A 382 10.44 8.27 2.17
C GLU A 382 9.72 7.06 1.55
N ASP A 383 10.20 5.85 1.87
CA ASP A 383 9.58 4.58 1.46
C ASP A 383 8.11 4.55 1.88
N HIS A 384 7.21 4.66 0.91
CA HIS A 384 5.78 4.67 1.14
C HIS A 384 5.07 3.98 -0.02
N SER A 385 4.24 2.99 0.28
CA SER A 385 3.37 2.35 -0.71
C SER A 385 2.32 3.38 -1.14
N SER A 386 2.60 4.13 -2.20
CA SER A 386 1.64 5.08 -2.78
C SER A 386 0.57 4.32 -3.52
N ILE A 387 -0.68 4.55 -3.14
CA ILE A 387 -1.82 3.87 -3.75
C ILE A 387 -2.03 4.40 -5.18
N GLU A 388 -1.78 5.69 -5.40
CA GLU A 388 -1.81 6.35 -6.71
C GLU A 388 -0.43 6.35 -7.37
N PRO A 389 -0.34 6.09 -8.69
CA PRO A 389 0.89 6.36 -9.43
C PRO A 389 1.22 7.85 -9.33
N LEU A 390 2.39 8.18 -8.80
CA LEU A 390 2.82 9.57 -8.66
C LEU A 390 3.59 10.01 -9.90
N THR A 391 3.50 11.28 -10.27
CA THR A 391 4.42 11.89 -11.25
C THR A 391 5.71 12.31 -10.55
N VAL A 392 6.79 12.55 -11.31
CA VAL A 392 8.03 13.12 -10.75
C VAL A 392 7.78 14.41 -9.96
N MET A 393 6.80 15.22 -10.37
CA MET A 393 6.48 16.47 -9.66
C MET A 393 5.76 16.21 -8.34
N ASP A 394 4.88 15.20 -8.30
CA ASP A 394 4.22 14.78 -7.06
C ASP A 394 5.24 14.21 -6.09
N VAL A 395 6.22 13.43 -6.57
CA VAL A 395 7.33 12.92 -5.73
C VAL A 395 8.21 14.05 -5.22
N ILE A 396 8.53 15.06 -6.04
CA ILE A 396 9.30 16.23 -5.61
C ILE A 396 8.55 16.99 -4.50
N ALA A 397 7.24 17.16 -4.63
CA ALA A 397 6.42 17.88 -3.67
C ALA A 397 6.15 17.08 -2.38
N GLY A 398 5.80 15.81 -2.53
CA GLY A 398 5.34 14.92 -1.46
C GLY A 398 6.44 14.10 -0.78
N LYS A 399 7.58 13.91 -1.44
CA LYS A 399 8.77 13.17 -0.93
C LYS A 399 8.46 11.74 -0.49
N LYS A 400 7.50 11.09 -1.15
CA LYS A 400 7.02 9.74 -0.81
C LYS A 400 6.82 8.94 -2.08
N GLY A 401 7.04 7.62 -1.99
CA GLY A 401 6.74 6.70 -3.09
C GLY A 401 7.41 5.34 -2.92
N ASP A 402 7.13 4.45 -3.87
CA ASP A 402 7.68 3.10 -3.89
C ASP A 402 8.91 2.98 -4.81
N CYS A 403 9.33 1.75 -5.13
CA CYS A 403 10.46 1.51 -6.03
C CYS A 403 10.32 2.22 -7.39
N THR A 404 9.08 2.38 -7.86
CA THR A 404 8.73 3.06 -9.11
C THR A 404 9.06 4.55 -9.00
N GLU A 405 8.59 5.23 -7.94
CA GLU A 405 8.87 6.64 -7.73
C GLU A 405 10.35 6.94 -7.49
N HIS A 406 11.07 6.07 -6.77
CA HIS A 406 12.51 6.18 -6.61
C HIS A 406 13.24 6.09 -7.96
N SER A 407 12.92 5.06 -8.75
CA SER A 407 13.50 4.83 -10.06
C SER A 407 13.20 5.97 -11.04
N MET A 408 11.96 6.44 -11.04
CA MET A 408 11.48 7.51 -11.92
C MET A 408 12.11 8.87 -11.56
N LEU A 409 12.17 9.23 -10.26
CA LEU A 409 12.84 10.45 -9.80
C LEU A 409 14.33 10.40 -10.12
N PHE A 410 15.01 9.29 -9.81
CA PHE A 410 16.42 9.13 -10.14
C PHE A 410 16.68 9.32 -11.64
N ALA A 411 15.88 8.68 -12.50
CA ALA A 411 16.01 8.81 -13.95
C ALA A 411 15.82 10.27 -14.41
N ALA A 412 14.84 10.98 -13.87
CA ALA A 412 14.61 12.39 -14.21
C ALA A 412 15.81 13.27 -13.82
N LEU A 413 16.34 13.11 -12.60
CA LEU A 413 17.48 13.88 -12.12
C LEU A 413 18.77 13.57 -12.90
N ALA A 414 19.05 12.28 -13.13
CA ALA A 414 20.23 11.85 -13.87
C ALA A 414 20.22 12.35 -15.33
N ARG A 415 19.07 12.22 -16.02
CA ARG A 415 18.92 12.75 -17.39
C ARG A 415 19.04 14.27 -17.45
N ALA A 416 18.56 14.99 -16.43
CA ALA A 416 18.63 16.45 -16.36
C ALA A 416 20.06 17.00 -16.32
N ILE A 417 21.02 16.20 -15.82
CA ILE A 417 22.45 16.54 -15.80
C ILE A 417 23.27 15.81 -16.88
N GLY A 418 22.59 15.18 -17.85
CA GLY A 418 23.23 14.57 -19.01
C GLY A 418 23.79 13.17 -18.78
N ILE A 419 23.34 12.46 -17.75
CA ILE A 419 23.68 11.06 -17.51
C ILE A 419 22.60 10.17 -18.16
N PRO A 420 22.92 9.44 -19.25
CA PRO A 420 21.94 8.57 -19.90
C PRO A 420 21.50 7.48 -18.92
N THR A 421 20.18 7.39 -18.70
CA THR A 421 19.59 6.52 -17.67
C THR A 421 18.33 5.85 -18.21
N ARG A 422 18.18 4.56 -17.98
CA ARG A 422 16.95 3.82 -18.27
C ARG A 422 16.38 3.17 -17.02
N GLU A 423 15.07 3.09 -16.95
CA GLU A 423 14.36 2.33 -15.93
C GLU A 423 14.40 0.83 -16.28
N VAL A 424 14.43 -0.01 -15.25
CA VAL A 424 14.49 -1.46 -15.36
C VAL A 424 13.45 -2.05 -14.42
N SER A 425 12.58 -2.89 -14.98
CA SER A 425 11.64 -3.71 -14.22
C SER A 425 12.20 -5.11 -14.01
N GLY A 426 11.92 -5.72 -12.86
CA GLY A 426 12.37 -7.07 -12.58
C GLY A 426 11.89 -7.63 -11.26
N LEU A 427 12.64 -8.60 -10.74
CA LEU A 427 12.44 -9.20 -9.44
C LEU A 427 13.64 -8.97 -8.54
N VAL A 428 13.41 -8.82 -7.24
CA VAL A 428 14.43 -8.79 -6.21
C VAL A 428 14.13 -9.77 -5.10
N TYR A 429 15.17 -10.37 -4.53
CA TYR A 429 15.00 -11.29 -3.40
C TYR A 429 14.89 -10.51 -2.09
N GLY A 430 13.77 -10.68 -1.38
CA GLY A 430 13.60 -10.19 -0.02
C GLY A 430 13.81 -11.30 1.01
N GLN A 431 14.69 -11.10 2.00
CA GLN A 431 14.77 -11.97 3.17
C GLN A 431 13.77 -11.57 4.26
N ASN A 432 13.11 -12.57 4.85
CA ASN A 432 12.46 -12.56 6.16
C ASN A 432 11.71 -11.29 6.55
N ILE A 433 10.58 -11.18 5.88
CA ILE A 433 9.29 -10.84 6.46
C ILE A 433 9.00 -11.86 7.57
N ASP A 434 8.75 -11.43 8.82
CA ASP A 434 8.46 -12.31 9.97
C ASP A 434 7.57 -13.52 9.62
N GLY A 435 8.18 -14.70 9.52
CA GLY A 435 7.51 -15.99 9.30
C GLY A 435 7.02 -16.28 7.87
N ALA A 436 7.28 -15.42 6.87
CA ALA A 436 6.95 -15.71 5.47
C ALA A 436 8.09 -16.44 4.75
N GLN A 437 7.72 -17.28 3.78
CA GLN A 437 8.68 -17.95 2.90
C GLN A 437 9.43 -16.90 2.08
N ALA A 438 10.75 -16.98 2.05
CA ALA A 438 11.56 -16.07 1.26
C ALA A 438 11.17 -16.16 -0.23
N ALA A 439 11.02 -15.02 -0.88
CA ALA A 439 10.47 -14.93 -2.22
C ALA A 439 11.12 -13.78 -3.01
N PHE A 440 10.99 -13.86 -4.33
CA PHE A 440 11.33 -12.78 -5.23
C PHE A 440 10.12 -11.89 -5.45
N GLY A 441 10.20 -10.59 -5.18
CA GLY A 441 9.12 -9.63 -5.41
C GLY A 441 9.41 -8.74 -6.61
N GLY A 442 8.35 -8.25 -7.27
CA GLY A 442 8.48 -7.24 -8.33
C GLY A 442 9.17 -5.98 -7.81
N HIS A 443 10.06 -5.41 -8.63
CA HIS A 443 10.86 -4.23 -8.29
C HIS A 443 11.21 -3.41 -9.52
N ALA A 444 11.46 -2.13 -9.32
CA ALA A 444 11.95 -1.21 -10.34
C ALA A 444 13.23 -0.51 -9.87
N TRP A 445 14.22 -0.41 -10.76
CA TRP A 445 15.50 0.28 -10.52
C TRP A 445 16.02 0.92 -11.79
N ASN A 446 17.26 1.41 -11.81
CA ASN A 446 17.83 2.06 -13.00
C ASN A 446 19.14 1.42 -13.50
N GLU A 447 19.41 1.60 -14.78
CA GLU A 447 20.73 1.42 -15.37
C GLU A 447 21.23 2.74 -15.95
N VAL A 448 22.46 3.13 -15.58
CA VAL A 448 23.10 4.37 -16.01
C VAL A 448 24.30 4.12 -16.93
N ALA A 449 24.48 4.95 -17.94
CA ALA A 449 25.59 4.84 -18.88
C ALA A 449 26.85 5.52 -18.33
N VAL A 450 27.79 4.74 -17.78
CA VAL A 450 29.05 5.24 -17.23
C VAL A 450 30.22 4.46 -17.82
N GLY A 451 31.26 5.18 -18.27
CA GLY A 451 32.43 4.56 -18.91
C GLY A 451 32.12 3.76 -20.19
N GLY A 452 30.98 4.03 -20.84
CA GLY A 452 30.53 3.31 -22.05
C GLY A 452 29.78 2.01 -21.78
N TYR A 453 29.46 1.70 -20.52
CA TYR A 453 28.72 0.51 -20.12
C TYR A 453 27.46 0.87 -19.32
N TRP A 454 26.44 0.03 -19.40
CA TRP A 454 25.26 0.12 -18.55
C TRP A 454 25.59 -0.38 -17.15
N TRP A 455 25.38 0.46 -16.13
CA TRP A 455 25.64 0.17 -14.73
C TRP A 455 24.32 0.13 -13.97
N PRO A 456 23.92 -1.02 -13.41
CA PRO A 456 22.72 -1.10 -12.60
C PRO A 456 22.95 -0.48 -11.23
N ILE A 457 22.01 0.35 -10.81
CA ILE A 457 21.93 1.02 -9.50
C ILE A 457 20.51 0.88 -8.97
N ASP A 458 20.33 1.02 -7.66
CA ASP A 458 19.02 1.07 -7.02
C ASP A 458 18.97 2.18 -5.99
N ALA A 459 18.18 3.22 -6.26
CA ALA A 459 17.99 4.35 -5.37
C ALA A 459 17.07 4.03 -4.19
N THR A 460 16.22 3.01 -4.27
CA THR A 460 15.33 2.58 -3.19
C THR A 460 16.15 2.10 -1.98
N TRP A 461 17.26 1.39 -2.25
CA TRP A 461 18.10 0.79 -1.20
C TRP A 461 19.51 1.40 -1.10
N ASN A 462 19.71 2.58 -1.69
CA ASN A 462 21.00 3.27 -1.73
C ASN A 462 22.14 2.37 -2.30
N GLU A 463 21.84 1.52 -3.29
CA GLU A 463 22.79 0.61 -3.90
C GLU A 463 23.39 1.22 -5.18
N THR A 464 24.61 1.73 -5.09
CA THR A 464 25.41 2.13 -6.27
C THR A 464 26.04 0.93 -6.99
N VAL A 465 25.93 -0.24 -6.37
CA VAL A 465 26.33 -1.54 -6.88
C VAL A 465 25.28 -2.53 -6.39
N ILE A 466 24.36 -2.92 -7.28
CA ILE A 466 23.34 -3.90 -6.91
C ILE A 466 23.96 -5.26 -6.56
N ASN A 467 23.33 -5.94 -5.61
CA ASN A 467 23.69 -7.31 -5.23
C ASN A 467 23.23 -8.33 -6.29
N ALA A 468 23.72 -9.58 -6.22
CA ALA A 468 23.38 -10.62 -7.19
C ALA A 468 22.03 -11.31 -6.90
N THR A 469 21.01 -10.53 -6.52
CA THR A 469 19.64 -11.02 -6.33
C THR A 469 18.58 -10.23 -7.10
N HIS A 470 19.00 -9.34 -8.00
CA HIS A 470 18.14 -8.65 -8.95
C HIS A 470 18.04 -9.46 -10.25
N ILE A 471 16.82 -9.84 -10.65
CA ILE A 471 16.52 -10.52 -11.92
C ILE A 471 15.82 -9.52 -12.84
N ARG A 472 16.48 -9.11 -13.91
CA ARG A 472 15.95 -8.18 -14.91
C ARG A 472 14.98 -8.86 -15.87
N PHE A 473 13.87 -8.19 -16.19
CA PHE A 473 12.97 -8.59 -17.27
C PHE A 473 13.44 -8.09 -18.64
N SER A 474 12.89 -8.69 -19.71
CA SER A 474 12.99 -8.10 -21.04
C SER A 474 12.08 -6.88 -21.14
N SER A 475 12.65 -5.72 -21.50
CA SER A 475 11.89 -4.48 -21.71
C SER A 475 10.86 -4.57 -22.84
N ALA A 476 10.98 -5.56 -23.74
CA ALA A 476 10.02 -5.78 -24.83
C ALA A 476 8.74 -6.49 -24.39
N ASN A 477 8.76 -7.20 -23.25
CA ASN A 477 7.72 -8.14 -22.85
C ASN A 477 7.26 -7.95 -21.39
N GLU A 478 7.40 -6.76 -20.80
CA GLU A 478 7.14 -6.56 -19.36
C GLU A 478 5.74 -7.02 -18.93
N LEU A 479 4.69 -6.61 -19.65
CA LEU A 479 3.31 -7.02 -19.34
C LEU A 479 3.10 -8.55 -19.43
N ALA A 480 3.69 -9.19 -20.45
CA ALA A 480 3.64 -10.64 -20.61
C ALA A 480 4.43 -11.35 -19.50
N THR A 481 5.52 -10.74 -19.02
CA THR A 481 6.35 -11.25 -17.91
C THR A 481 5.58 -11.22 -16.61
N MET A 482 4.95 -10.09 -16.29
CA MET A 482 4.16 -9.93 -15.07
C MET A 482 3.03 -10.96 -14.98
N ALA A 483 2.40 -11.30 -16.10
CA ALA A 483 1.35 -12.31 -16.16
C ALA A 483 1.82 -13.74 -15.79
N GLN A 484 3.12 -14.04 -15.84
CA GLN A 484 3.67 -15.36 -15.50
C GLN A 484 4.06 -15.50 -14.02
N LEU A 485 4.29 -14.39 -13.32
CA LEU A 485 4.87 -14.39 -11.96
C LEU A 485 4.09 -15.25 -10.94
N PRO A 486 2.75 -15.25 -10.90
CA PRO A 486 2.00 -16.07 -9.93
C PRO A 486 2.19 -17.58 -10.11
N LYS A 487 2.63 -18.03 -11.29
CA LYS A 487 2.83 -19.45 -11.62
C LYS A 487 4.31 -19.82 -11.66
N ALA A 488 5.20 -18.84 -11.56
CA ALA A 488 6.62 -19.02 -11.75
C ALA A 488 7.24 -19.83 -10.62
N LYS A 489 8.22 -20.66 -10.97
CA LYS A 489 9.01 -21.47 -10.03
C LYS A 489 10.49 -21.18 -10.21
N LEU A 490 11.14 -20.83 -9.11
CA LEU A 490 12.57 -20.60 -9.04
C LEU A 490 13.21 -21.66 -8.15
N ARG A 491 14.38 -22.16 -8.53
CA ARG A 491 15.17 -23.09 -7.73
C ARG A 491 16.62 -22.63 -7.65
N VAL A 492 17.17 -22.54 -6.45
CA VAL A 492 18.56 -22.17 -6.23
C VAL A 492 19.48 -23.32 -6.61
N ILE A 493 20.44 -23.04 -7.49
CA ILE A 493 21.50 -23.98 -7.87
C ILE A 493 22.82 -23.65 -7.19
N LYS A 494 23.15 -22.36 -7.08
CA LYS A 494 24.41 -21.91 -6.49
C LYS A 494 24.27 -20.53 -5.88
N VAL A 495 24.88 -20.34 -4.72
CA VAL A 495 25.05 -19.03 -4.07
C VAL A 495 26.53 -18.83 -3.77
N VAL A 496 27.06 -17.65 -4.08
CA VAL A 496 28.42 -17.25 -3.69
C VAL A 496 28.32 -15.97 -2.86
N PRO A 497 28.74 -16.00 -1.58
CA PRO A 497 28.76 -14.81 -0.75
C PRO A 497 29.69 -13.72 -1.31
N ALA A 498 29.40 -12.45 -1.03
CA ALA A 498 30.33 -11.34 -1.16
C ALA A 498 31.25 -11.32 0.06
N ALA A 499 32.54 -11.00 -0.13
CA ALA A 499 33.41 -10.69 1.01
C ALA A 499 32.83 -9.46 1.73
N PRO A 500 32.78 -9.44 3.08
CA PRO A 500 32.29 -8.28 3.82
C PRO A 500 33.12 -7.05 3.42
N LYS A 501 32.44 -5.95 3.05
CA LYS A 501 33.09 -4.66 2.82
C LYS A 501 33.50 -4.10 4.19
N GLN A 502 34.74 -4.42 4.60
CA GLN A 502 35.34 -4.12 5.91
C GLN A 502 34.61 -4.75 7.11
N PRO A 503 35.35 -5.18 8.15
CA PRO A 503 34.72 -5.52 9.42
C PRO A 503 34.09 -4.25 10.00
N LEU A 504 32.86 -4.37 10.53
CA LEU A 504 32.37 -3.45 11.54
C LEU A 504 33.48 -3.33 12.62
N PRO A 505 33.64 -2.15 13.25
CA PRO A 505 34.66 -2.03 14.29
C PRO A 505 34.50 -3.17 15.28
N THR A 506 35.59 -3.90 15.52
CA THR A 506 35.65 -4.93 16.55
C THR A 506 35.30 -4.31 17.90
N GLN A 507 34.94 -5.18 18.85
CA GLN A 507 34.60 -4.90 20.24
C GLN A 507 35.40 -3.76 20.91
N ASP A 508 36.62 -3.50 20.44
CA ASP A 508 37.55 -2.46 20.88
C ASP A 508 36.99 -1.02 20.86
N ILE A 509 36.04 -0.66 19.99
CA ILE A 509 35.43 0.70 20.02
C ILE A 509 34.43 0.83 21.17
N TRP A 510 33.70 -0.24 21.52
CA TRP A 510 32.82 -0.22 22.69
C TRP A 510 33.63 -0.22 23.98
N ASP A 511 34.73 -0.98 24.03
CA ASP A 511 35.64 -0.98 25.18
C ASP A 511 36.34 0.38 25.37
N ALA A 512 36.59 1.15 24.30
CA ALA A 512 37.10 2.52 24.39
C ALA A 512 36.04 3.52 24.89
N ILE A 513 34.77 3.37 24.47
CA ILE A 513 33.66 4.24 24.89
C ILE A 513 33.27 3.98 26.36
N PHE A 514 33.36 2.74 26.84
CA PHE A 514 33.07 2.42 28.25
C PHE A 514 34.22 2.78 29.21
N LYS A 515 35.45 2.99 28.72
CA LYS A 515 36.60 3.39 29.55
C LYS A 515 36.69 4.89 29.83
N GLU A 516 35.94 5.73 29.09
CA GLU A 516 35.81 7.17 29.36
C GLU A 516 34.59 7.51 30.24
N LEU A 517 33.82 6.50 30.65
CA LEU A 517 32.65 6.63 31.56
C LEU A 517 32.88 5.99 32.94
N GLU A 518 34.12 5.60 33.26
CA GLU A 518 34.63 5.35 34.62
C GLU A 518 35.67 6.43 34.97
#